data_AF-A0A351CFR3-F1
#
_entry.id   AF-A0A351CFR3-F1
#
_cell.length_a   1.000
_cell.length_b   1.000
_cell.length_c   1.000
_cell.angle_alpha   90.00
_cell.angle_beta   90.00
_cell.angle_gamma   90.00
#
_symmetry.space_group_name_H-M   'P 1'
#
loop_
_entity.id
_entity.type
_entity.pdbx_description
1 polymer ?
#
loop_
_entity_poly.entity_id
_entity_poly.type
_entity_poly.pdbx_seq_one_letter_code
_entity_poly.pdbx_strand_id
1 'polypeptide(L)'
;MLDNDLAIYNTSVYDVAMRKSPTVKEMMNPFNVVKILKDTDVVISKKENSVKIVLQKCIAKLNLSFNASDLDEIAKDGLASFENRYSDGVIETLDLFADILHFENPPRAFRVSHHKITGALVKKENGEEMFGPMVLYSMIHNTLKLIDQQIGSFDRERLKFVQHVAAGTEKASAEGSDVFQYLKTAALKLVVS
;
A
#
# COMPACT_ATOMS: atom_id res chain seq x y z
N MET A 1 27.91 8.97 29.52
CA MET A 1 26.89 8.85 28.47
C MET A 1 25.74 9.76 28.88
N LEU A 2 25.28 10.68 28.03
CA LEU A 2 24.10 11.49 28.35
C LEU A 2 22.88 10.56 28.40
N ASP A 3 22.15 10.62 29.49
CA ASP A 3 20.90 9.89 29.74
C ASP A 3 19.78 10.53 28.91
N ASN A 4 19.83 10.33 27.58
CA ASN A 4 18.80 10.79 26.64
C ASN A 4 17.58 9.86 26.69
N ASP A 5 16.89 9.89 27.84
CA ASP A 5 15.64 9.17 28.01
C ASP A 5 14.52 9.85 27.22
N LEU A 6 13.94 9.13 26.25
CA LEU A 6 12.73 9.55 25.56
C LEU A 6 11.54 9.38 26.50
N ALA A 7 11.29 10.36 27.35
CA ALA A 7 10.15 10.37 28.27
C ALA A 7 8.93 11.08 27.65
N ILE A 8 7.75 10.50 27.81
CA ILE A 8 6.48 11.15 27.47
C ILE A 8 5.87 11.71 28.76
N TYR A 9 5.51 12.99 28.74
CA TYR A 9 4.97 13.71 29.89
C TYR A 9 3.49 14.05 29.72
N ASN A 10 2.72 13.97 30.81
CA ASN A 10 1.33 14.43 30.88
C ASN A 10 1.22 15.83 31.49
N THR A 11 1.99 16.78 30.96
CA THR A 11 1.99 18.16 31.45
C THR A 11 2.36 19.10 30.31
N SER A 12 2.28 20.41 30.56
CA SER A 12 2.65 21.41 29.56
C SER A 12 4.16 21.38 29.26
N VAL A 13 4.54 21.81 28.05
CA VAL A 13 5.95 21.96 27.66
C VAL A 13 6.70 22.87 28.63
N TYR A 14 6.06 23.94 29.12
CA TYR A 14 6.64 24.84 30.10
C TYR A 14 6.93 24.14 31.44
N ASP A 15 6.01 23.32 31.95
CA ASP A 15 6.21 22.56 33.20
C ASP A 15 7.31 21.50 33.02
N VAL A 16 7.42 20.85 31.85
CA VAL A 16 8.55 19.95 31.54
C VAL A 16 9.87 20.72 31.51
N ALA A 17 9.91 21.88 30.85
CA ALA A 17 11.11 22.70 30.76
C ALA A 17 11.56 23.19 32.15
N MET A 18 10.62 23.64 32.98
CA MET A 18 10.87 24.06 34.36
C MET A 18 11.43 22.91 35.20
N ARG A 19 10.94 21.67 35.02
CA ARG A 19 11.46 20.49 35.75
C ARG A 19 12.84 20.04 35.30
N LYS A 20 13.16 20.15 33.99
CA LYS A 20 14.41 19.64 33.41
C LYS A 20 15.55 20.66 33.32
N SER A 21 15.19 21.91 33.10
CA SER A 21 16.12 23.02 32.92
C SER A 21 15.58 24.29 33.58
N PRO A 22 15.39 24.28 34.92
CA PRO A 22 14.83 25.43 35.65
C PRO A 22 15.75 26.65 35.59
N THR A 23 15.15 27.83 35.58
CA THR A 23 15.87 29.09 35.83
C THR A 23 16.12 29.30 37.33
N VAL A 24 17.11 30.14 37.68
CA VAL A 24 17.44 30.45 39.08
C VAL A 24 16.21 30.94 39.88
N LYS A 25 15.37 31.78 39.26
CA LYS A 25 14.13 32.28 39.88
C LYS A 25 13.14 31.15 40.19
N GLU A 26 13.04 30.15 39.32
CA GLU A 26 12.16 29.00 39.50
C GLU A 26 12.70 28.06 40.59
N MET A 27 14.02 27.92 40.72
CA MET A 27 14.66 27.13 41.78
C MET A 27 14.48 27.75 43.18
N MET A 28 14.21 29.05 43.28
CA MET A 28 13.99 29.74 44.57
C MET A 28 12.54 29.68 45.07
N ASN A 29 11.60 29.20 44.26
CA ASN A 29 10.21 29.04 44.67
C ASN A 29 9.99 27.65 45.30
N PRO A 30 9.61 27.54 46.59
CA PRO A 30 9.50 26.25 47.29
C PRO A 30 8.49 25.29 46.65
N PHE A 31 7.43 25.79 46.00
CA PHE A 31 6.46 24.95 45.29
C PHE A 31 7.02 24.37 43.99
N ASN A 32 7.87 25.12 43.30
CA ASN A 32 8.53 24.65 42.08
C ASN A 32 9.63 23.64 42.40
N VAL A 33 10.38 23.84 43.49
CA VAL A 33 11.40 22.88 43.95
C VAL A 33 10.81 21.49 44.14
N VAL A 34 9.62 21.38 44.76
CA VAL A 34 8.95 20.09 44.94
C VAL A 34 8.63 19.42 43.59
N LYS A 35 8.20 20.18 42.59
CA LYS A 35 7.92 19.67 41.23
C LYS A 35 9.19 19.26 40.47
N ILE A 36 10.26 20.04 40.59
CA ILE A 36 11.56 19.75 39.94
C ILE A 36 12.14 18.44 40.48
N LEU A 37 12.02 18.20 41.78
CA LEU A 37 12.55 16.99 42.42
C LEU A 37 11.70 15.75 42.16
N LYS A 38 10.42 15.91 41.83
CA LYS A 38 9.48 14.80 41.65
C LYS A 38 8.96 14.80 40.21
N ASP A 39 9.56 14.00 39.35
CA ASP A 39 9.10 13.82 37.96
C ASP A 39 8.05 12.73 37.76
N THR A 40 7.92 11.81 38.72
CA THR A 40 7.07 10.60 38.56
C THR A 40 5.58 10.93 38.46
N ASP A 41 5.15 12.11 38.91
CA ASP A 41 3.76 12.57 38.80
C ASP A 41 3.37 12.99 37.38
N VAL A 42 4.35 13.33 36.53
CA VAL A 42 4.10 13.82 35.16
C VAL A 42 4.64 12.89 34.07
N VAL A 43 5.58 11.99 34.37
CA VAL A 43 6.08 11.04 33.38
C VAL A 43 5.08 9.90 33.16
N ILE A 44 4.56 9.78 31.94
CA ILE A 44 3.67 8.69 31.51
C ILE A 44 4.46 7.43 31.15
N SER A 45 5.54 7.59 30.39
CA SER A 45 6.37 6.48 29.93
C SER A 45 7.78 6.94 29.62
N LYS A 46 8.71 5.99 29.52
CA LYS A 46 10.09 6.23 29.09
C LYS A 46 10.55 5.15 28.12
N LYS A 47 11.64 5.44 27.40
CA LYS A 47 12.41 4.46 26.60
C LYS A 47 11.52 3.70 25.61
N GLU A 48 11.60 2.37 25.58
CA GLU A 48 10.90 1.52 24.63
C GLU A 48 9.38 1.74 24.62
N ASN A 49 8.77 1.99 25.78
CA ASN A 49 7.34 2.24 25.87
C ASN A 49 6.95 3.56 25.19
N SER A 50 7.78 4.58 25.30
CA SER A 50 7.56 5.86 24.61
C SER A 50 7.71 5.71 23.10
N VAL A 51 8.70 4.94 22.64
CA VAL A 51 8.87 4.63 21.21
C VAL A 51 7.64 3.90 20.66
N LYS A 52 7.13 2.88 21.37
CA LYS A 52 5.91 2.16 20.98
C LYS A 52 4.69 3.06 20.90
N ILE A 53 4.51 3.97 21.85
CA ILE A 53 3.39 4.93 21.86
C ILE A 53 3.48 5.88 20.66
N VAL A 54 4.67 6.40 20.35
CA VAL A 54 4.87 7.28 19.19
C VAL A 54 4.61 6.50 17.89
N LEU A 55 5.16 5.30 17.76
CA LEU A 55 4.93 4.43 16.61
C LEU A 55 3.44 4.17 16.38
N GLN A 56 2.70 3.77 17.41
CA GLN A 56 1.25 3.54 17.32
C GLN A 56 0.50 4.81 16.89
N LYS A 57 0.88 5.98 17.41
CA LYS A 57 0.29 7.26 17.01
C LYS A 57 0.62 7.61 15.56
N CYS A 58 1.82 7.30 15.08
CA CYS A 58 2.21 7.48 13.68
C CYS A 58 1.42 6.53 12.76
N ILE A 59 1.31 5.26 13.12
CA ILE A 59 0.52 4.26 12.37
C ILE A 59 -0.95 4.67 12.31
N ALA A 60 -1.53 5.08 13.44
CA ALA A 60 -2.93 5.52 13.49
C ALA A 60 -3.20 6.81 12.68
N LYS A 61 -2.16 7.59 12.36
CA LYS A 61 -2.25 8.80 11.52
C LYS A 61 -1.93 8.54 10.05
N LEU A 62 -1.42 7.36 9.69
CA LEU A 62 -1.20 7.02 8.29
C LEU A 62 -2.58 6.93 7.63
N ASN A 63 -2.86 7.91 6.78
CA ASN A 63 -3.99 7.83 5.88
C ASN A 63 -3.53 7.13 4.60
N LEU A 64 -3.93 5.87 4.43
CA LEU A 64 -3.65 5.08 3.23
C LEU A 64 -4.83 5.08 2.24
N SER A 65 -5.78 6.02 2.42
CA SER A 65 -6.86 6.22 1.43
C SER A 65 -6.28 6.81 0.15
N PHE A 66 -6.64 6.23 -0.98
CA PHE A 66 -6.38 6.83 -2.30
C PHE A 66 -7.52 7.79 -2.65
N ASN A 67 -7.20 8.90 -3.29
CA ASN A 67 -8.17 9.78 -3.93
C ASN A 67 -8.03 9.72 -5.47
N ALA A 68 -8.93 10.39 -6.20
CA ALA A 68 -8.92 10.34 -7.67
C ALA A 68 -7.62 10.87 -8.30
N SER A 69 -7.01 11.91 -7.72
CA SER A 69 -5.73 12.47 -8.18
C SER A 69 -4.60 11.47 -7.99
N ASP A 70 -4.57 10.76 -6.86
CA ASP A 70 -3.55 9.74 -6.60
C ASP A 70 -3.64 8.62 -7.67
N LEU A 71 -4.86 8.19 -8.02
CA LEU A 71 -5.06 7.18 -9.07
C LEU A 71 -4.66 7.67 -10.47
N ASP A 72 -4.83 8.96 -10.76
CA ASP A 72 -4.36 9.57 -12.00
C ASP A 72 -2.83 9.59 -12.07
N GLU A 73 -2.15 9.88 -10.96
CA GLU A 73 -0.67 9.85 -10.88
C GLU A 73 -0.14 8.43 -11.08
N ILE A 74 -0.69 7.43 -10.37
CA ILE A 74 -0.31 6.02 -10.53
C ILE A 74 -0.49 5.57 -11.99
N ALA A 75 -1.62 5.91 -12.63
CA ALA A 75 -1.87 5.55 -14.03
C ALA A 75 -0.88 6.21 -15.00
N LYS A 76 -0.52 7.48 -14.77
CA LYS A 76 0.46 8.21 -15.57
C LYS A 76 1.87 7.63 -15.43
N ASP A 77 2.29 7.31 -14.21
CA ASP A 77 3.60 6.71 -13.94
C ASP A 77 3.72 5.32 -14.56
N GLY A 78 2.65 4.52 -14.51
CA GLY A 78 2.57 3.24 -15.21
C GLY A 78 2.67 3.37 -16.72
N LEU A 79 1.93 4.31 -17.30
CA LEU A 79 1.98 4.58 -18.73
C LEU A 79 3.37 5.03 -19.16
N ALA A 80 3.97 5.98 -18.44
CA ALA A 80 5.33 6.45 -18.71
C ALA A 80 6.36 5.32 -18.59
N SER A 81 6.25 4.46 -17.58
CA SER A 81 7.12 3.29 -17.41
C SER A 81 6.95 2.30 -18.57
N PHE A 82 5.71 2.07 -19.01
CA PHE A 82 5.39 1.18 -20.12
C PHE A 82 5.95 1.71 -21.45
N GLU A 83 5.77 3.00 -21.74
CA GLU A 83 6.30 3.66 -22.95
C GLU A 83 7.84 3.67 -22.98
N ASN A 84 8.47 3.88 -21.82
CA ASN A 84 9.93 3.85 -21.66
C ASN A 84 10.51 2.43 -21.53
N ARG A 85 9.69 1.38 -21.61
CA ARG A 85 10.09 -0.03 -21.44
C ARG A 85 10.80 -0.30 -20.11
N TYR A 86 10.44 0.44 -19.06
CA TYR A 86 10.96 0.25 -17.72
C TYR A 86 10.09 -0.78 -16.99
N SER A 87 10.49 -2.05 -17.06
CA SER A 87 9.70 -3.19 -16.57
C SER A 87 9.34 -3.08 -15.09
N ASP A 88 10.28 -2.64 -14.27
CA ASP A 88 10.10 -2.60 -12.82
C ASP A 88 9.07 -1.54 -12.44
N GLY A 89 9.08 -0.38 -13.08
CA GLY A 89 8.05 0.65 -12.89
C GLY A 89 6.67 0.20 -13.36
N VAL A 90 6.57 -0.60 -14.43
CA VAL A 90 5.29 -1.19 -14.84
C VAL A 90 4.80 -2.18 -13.79
N ILE A 91 5.67 -3.06 -13.29
CA ILE A 91 5.32 -4.06 -12.27
C ILE A 91 4.88 -3.39 -10.97
N GLU A 92 5.64 -2.40 -10.48
CA GLU A 92 5.29 -1.62 -9.29
C GLU A 92 3.91 -0.97 -9.43
N THR A 93 3.64 -0.35 -10.59
CA THR A 93 2.32 0.24 -10.85
C THR A 93 1.21 -0.81 -10.82
N LEU A 94 1.43 -1.97 -11.44
CA LEU A 94 0.44 -3.05 -11.46
C LEU A 94 0.21 -3.65 -10.08
N ASP A 95 1.25 -3.72 -9.23
CA ASP A 95 1.13 -4.17 -7.85
C ASP A 95 0.35 -3.16 -6.99
N LEU A 96 0.57 -1.86 -7.17
CA LEU A 96 -0.24 -0.82 -6.52
C LEU A 96 -1.72 -0.93 -6.90
N PHE A 97 -2.03 -1.08 -8.19
CA PHE A 97 -3.42 -1.30 -8.61
C PHE A 97 -3.97 -2.63 -8.11
N ALA A 98 -3.15 -3.68 -8.03
CA ALA A 98 -3.58 -4.96 -7.49
C ALA A 98 -3.97 -4.85 -6.02
N ASP A 99 -3.21 -4.12 -5.21
CA ASP A 99 -3.53 -3.89 -3.81
C ASP A 99 -4.85 -3.11 -3.64
N ILE A 100 -5.05 -2.06 -4.44
CA ILE A 100 -6.28 -1.24 -4.42
C ILE A 100 -7.50 -2.05 -4.86
N LEU A 101 -7.36 -2.89 -5.89
CA LEU A 101 -8.45 -3.69 -6.46
C LEU A 101 -8.62 -5.05 -5.77
N HIS A 102 -7.78 -5.37 -4.79
CA HIS A 102 -7.67 -6.69 -4.18
C HIS A 102 -7.47 -7.81 -5.22
N PHE A 103 -6.68 -7.54 -6.24
CA PHE A 103 -6.28 -8.55 -7.21
C PHE A 103 -5.16 -9.41 -6.63
N GLU A 104 -5.21 -10.70 -6.96
CA GLU A 104 -4.27 -11.70 -6.49
C GLU A 104 -3.42 -12.28 -7.62
N ASN A 105 -2.35 -12.96 -7.23
CA ASN A 105 -1.54 -13.74 -8.16
C ASN A 105 -2.37 -14.88 -8.78
N PRO A 106 -2.09 -15.26 -10.04
CA PRO A 106 -2.84 -16.28 -10.73
C PRO A 106 -2.72 -17.66 -10.05
N PRO A 107 -3.84 -18.40 -9.97
CA PRO A 107 -3.77 -19.83 -9.70
C PRO A 107 -2.91 -20.57 -10.71
N ARG A 108 -2.47 -21.78 -10.37
CA ARG A 108 -1.53 -22.56 -11.20
C ARG A 108 -1.99 -22.71 -12.65
N ALA A 109 -3.29 -22.87 -12.88
CA ALA A 109 -3.88 -23.02 -14.22
C ALA A 109 -3.71 -21.78 -15.12
N PHE A 110 -3.60 -20.59 -14.53
CA PHE A 110 -3.52 -19.30 -15.24
C PHE A 110 -2.09 -18.78 -15.38
N ARG A 111 -1.08 -19.49 -14.86
CA ARG A 111 0.31 -19.04 -14.93
C ARG A 111 0.85 -19.16 -16.35
N VAL A 112 1.46 -18.08 -16.82
CA VAL A 112 2.19 -18.04 -18.10
C VAL A 112 3.62 -17.59 -17.82
N SER A 113 4.60 -18.30 -18.38
CA SER A 113 6.02 -17.99 -18.18
C SER A 113 6.33 -16.56 -18.62
N HIS A 114 7.19 -15.88 -17.86
CA HIS A 114 7.64 -14.50 -18.13
C HIS A 114 6.53 -13.45 -18.19
N HIS A 115 5.38 -13.73 -17.58
CA HIS A 115 4.31 -12.77 -17.42
C HIS A 115 4.08 -12.46 -15.94
N LYS A 116 3.90 -11.17 -15.63
CA LYS A 116 3.24 -10.74 -14.41
C LYS A 116 1.74 -10.77 -14.70
N ILE A 117 1.01 -11.59 -13.96
CA ILE A 117 -0.44 -11.67 -14.06
C ILE A 117 -1.02 -11.34 -12.70
N THR A 118 -2.10 -10.56 -12.69
CA THR A 118 -2.87 -10.26 -11.48
C THR A 118 -4.34 -10.12 -11.85
N GLY A 119 -5.25 -10.53 -10.98
CA GLY A 119 -6.68 -10.45 -11.23
C GLY A 119 -7.51 -10.82 -10.01
N ALA A 120 -8.81 -10.54 -10.06
CA ALA A 120 -9.70 -10.91 -8.96
C ALA A 120 -9.87 -12.44 -8.89
N LEU A 121 -9.75 -13.01 -7.68
CA LEU A 121 -9.86 -14.44 -7.43
C LEU A 121 -11.11 -14.73 -6.59
N VAL A 122 -11.95 -15.64 -7.07
CA VAL A 122 -13.12 -16.13 -6.33
C VAL A 122 -13.09 -17.64 -6.30
N LYS A 123 -13.12 -18.23 -5.11
CA LYS A 123 -13.21 -19.69 -4.92
C LYS A 123 -14.67 -20.09 -4.75
N LYS A 124 -15.17 -20.96 -5.62
CA LYS A 124 -16.51 -21.55 -5.48
C LYS A 124 -16.50 -22.72 -4.49
N GLU A 125 -17.68 -23.06 -3.98
CA GLU A 125 -17.88 -24.17 -3.03
C GLU A 125 -17.43 -25.53 -3.59
N ASN A 126 -17.52 -25.72 -4.91
CA ASN A 126 -17.08 -26.93 -5.60
C ASN A 126 -15.55 -27.02 -5.79
N GLY A 127 -14.78 -26.05 -5.27
CA GLY A 127 -13.32 -25.97 -5.43
C GLY A 127 -12.86 -25.38 -6.77
N GLU A 128 -13.78 -24.94 -7.63
CA GLU A 128 -13.41 -24.20 -8.85
C GLU A 128 -12.94 -22.79 -8.49
N GLU A 129 -11.80 -22.39 -9.06
CA GLU A 129 -11.26 -21.05 -8.92
C GLU A 129 -11.66 -20.22 -10.14
N MET A 130 -12.45 -19.18 -9.93
CA MET A 130 -12.75 -18.17 -10.94
C MET A 130 -11.73 -17.05 -10.84
N PHE A 131 -11.06 -16.74 -11.94
CA PHE A 131 -10.05 -15.71 -12.00
C PHE A 131 -10.39 -14.69 -13.07
N GLY A 132 -10.39 -13.41 -12.72
CA GLY A 132 -10.67 -12.29 -13.60
C GLY A 132 -11.60 -11.24 -12.99
N PRO A 133 -11.71 -10.03 -13.56
CA PRO A 133 -10.88 -9.45 -14.62
C PRO A 133 -9.38 -9.56 -14.30
N MET A 134 -8.54 -9.77 -15.31
CA MET A 134 -7.11 -10.01 -15.12
C MET A 134 -6.25 -9.20 -16.10
N VAL A 135 -5.11 -8.75 -15.61
CA VAL A 135 -4.08 -8.05 -16.38
C VAL A 135 -2.89 -8.98 -16.60
N LEU A 136 -2.36 -8.97 -17.82
CA LEU A 136 -1.21 -9.74 -18.25
C LEU A 136 -0.15 -8.79 -18.78
N TYR A 137 0.99 -8.72 -18.09
CA TYR A 137 2.16 -7.99 -18.53
C TYR A 137 3.28 -8.94 -18.95
N SER A 138 3.68 -8.88 -20.21
CA SER A 138 4.84 -9.61 -20.72
C SER A 138 6.12 -8.85 -20.43
N MET A 139 6.96 -9.39 -19.55
CA MET A 139 8.24 -8.75 -19.20
C MET A 139 9.26 -8.85 -20.34
N ILE A 140 9.13 -9.84 -21.23
CA ILE A 140 10.03 -10.02 -22.38
C ILE A 140 9.67 -9.06 -23.53
N HIS A 141 8.38 -8.96 -23.85
CA HIS A 141 7.92 -8.23 -25.02
C HIS A 141 7.43 -6.81 -24.71
N ASN A 142 7.40 -6.42 -23.44
CA ASN A 142 6.81 -5.18 -22.95
C ASN A 142 5.41 -4.96 -23.55
N THR A 143 4.55 -5.97 -23.40
CA THR A 143 3.14 -5.90 -23.82
C THR A 143 2.24 -5.99 -22.61
N LEU A 144 1.18 -5.20 -22.59
CA LEU A 144 0.22 -5.13 -21.51
C LEU A 144 -1.17 -5.42 -22.06
N LYS A 145 -1.88 -6.37 -21.47
CA LYS A 145 -3.18 -6.85 -21.95
C LYS A 145 -4.15 -7.05 -20.81
N LEU A 146 -5.43 -6.84 -21.09
CA LEU A 146 -6.54 -7.06 -20.16
C LEU A 146 -7.49 -8.11 -20.70
N ILE A 147 -7.89 -9.04 -19.86
CA ILE A 147 -9.06 -9.89 -20.06
C ILE A 147 -10.08 -9.45 -19.02
N ASP A 148 -11.18 -8.85 -19.46
CA ASP A 148 -12.22 -8.27 -18.59
C ASP A 148 -13.23 -9.29 -18.05
N GLN A 149 -13.08 -10.56 -18.43
CA GLN A 149 -13.98 -11.65 -18.06
C GLN A 149 -13.40 -12.50 -16.91
N GLN A 150 -14.29 -13.09 -16.12
CA GLN A 150 -13.94 -14.18 -15.21
C GLN A 150 -13.90 -15.52 -15.95
N ILE A 151 -12.82 -16.26 -15.73
CA ILE A 151 -12.58 -17.56 -16.33
C ILE A 151 -12.42 -18.58 -15.20
N GLY A 152 -13.09 -19.73 -15.32
CA GLY A 152 -13.01 -20.83 -14.36
C GLY A 152 -11.80 -21.71 -14.62
N SER A 153 -11.18 -22.20 -13.54
CA SER A 153 -10.03 -23.12 -13.60
C SER A 153 -10.33 -24.47 -14.25
N PHE A 154 -11.61 -24.83 -14.42
CA PHE A 154 -12.02 -26.08 -15.06
C PHE A 154 -12.34 -25.91 -16.56
N ASP A 155 -12.46 -24.68 -17.05
CA ASP A 155 -12.74 -24.39 -18.45
C ASP A 155 -11.45 -24.42 -19.28
N ARG A 156 -11.14 -25.59 -19.83
CA ARG A 156 -9.93 -25.81 -20.63
C ARG A 156 -9.87 -24.96 -21.90
N GLU A 157 -11.02 -24.63 -22.50
CA GLU A 157 -11.04 -23.82 -23.71
C GLU A 157 -10.72 -22.37 -23.39
N ARG A 158 -11.34 -21.82 -22.33
CA ARG A 158 -11.02 -20.47 -21.87
C ARG A 158 -9.62 -20.35 -21.27
N LEU A 159 -9.05 -21.41 -20.68
CA LEU A 159 -7.65 -21.39 -20.27
C LEU A 159 -6.70 -21.30 -21.48
N LYS A 160 -7.01 -21.96 -22.59
CA LYS A 160 -6.25 -21.79 -23.84
C LYS A 160 -6.38 -20.38 -24.39
N PHE A 161 -7.58 -19.79 -24.32
CA PHE A 161 -7.78 -18.38 -24.67
C PHE A 161 -6.83 -17.46 -23.89
N VAL A 162 -6.69 -17.63 -22.57
CA VAL A 162 -5.75 -16.84 -21.75
C VAL A 162 -4.31 -17.00 -22.26
N GLN A 163 -3.89 -18.22 -22.61
CA GLN A 163 -2.55 -18.46 -23.17
C GLN A 163 -2.36 -17.79 -24.54
N HIS A 164 -3.38 -17.83 -25.41
CA HIS A 164 -3.35 -17.19 -26.72
C HIS A 164 -3.32 -15.67 -26.63
N VAL A 165 -4.08 -15.09 -25.69
CA VAL A 165 -4.02 -13.65 -25.39
C VAL A 165 -2.63 -13.29 -24.88
N ALA A 166 -2.06 -14.04 -23.94
CA ALA A 166 -0.70 -13.80 -23.44
C ALA A 166 0.34 -13.87 -24.57
N ALA A 167 0.25 -14.89 -25.44
CA ALA A 167 1.12 -15.05 -26.60
C ALA A 167 0.90 -13.99 -27.70
N GLY A 168 -0.21 -13.26 -27.68
CA GLY A 168 -0.56 -12.28 -28.72
C GLY A 168 -1.11 -12.89 -30.00
N THR A 169 -1.56 -14.14 -29.94
CA THR A 169 -2.25 -14.80 -31.06
C THR A 169 -3.77 -14.56 -31.04
N GLU A 170 -4.29 -13.96 -29.97
CA GLU A 170 -5.71 -13.63 -29.81
C GLU A 170 -5.88 -12.25 -29.18
N LYS A 171 -6.98 -11.59 -29.52
CA LYS A 171 -7.26 -10.19 -29.14
C LYS A 171 -7.69 -10.10 -27.68
N ALA A 172 -7.06 -9.20 -26.93
CA ALA A 172 -7.45 -8.89 -25.56
C ALA A 172 -8.66 -7.93 -25.51
N SER A 173 -9.29 -7.79 -24.34
CA SER A 173 -10.37 -6.82 -24.12
C SER A 173 -9.85 -5.37 -24.18
N ALA A 174 -8.63 -5.14 -23.71
CA ALA A 174 -7.88 -3.89 -23.87
C ALA A 174 -6.37 -4.17 -23.90
N GLU A 175 -5.59 -3.26 -24.50
CA GLU A 175 -4.15 -3.40 -24.64
C GLU A 175 -3.42 -2.07 -24.38
N GLY A 176 -2.16 -2.14 -23.93
CA GLY A 176 -1.31 -0.98 -23.71
C GLY A 176 -1.91 0.05 -22.74
N SER A 177 -1.98 1.30 -23.17
CA SER A 177 -2.50 2.44 -22.38
C SER A 177 -3.92 2.22 -21.86
N ASP A 178 -4.76 1.53 -22.63
CA ASP A 178 -6.17 1.33 -22.29
C ASP A 178 -6.33 0.45 -21.03
N VAL A 179 -5.32 -0.38 -20.73
CA VAL A 179 -5.30 -1.20 -19.51
C VAL A 179 -5.15 -0.32 -18.26
N PHE A 180 -4.29 0.70 -18.28
CA PHE A 180 -4.17 1.64 -17.15
C PHE A 180 -5.44 2.45 -16.94
N GLN A 181 -6.10 2.86 -18.03
CA GLN A 181 -7.38 3.57 -17.95
C GLN A 181 -8.48 2.68 -17.36
N TYR A 182 -8.50 1.39 -17.70
CA TYR A 182 -9.40 0.42 -17.09
C TYR A 182 -9.13 0.29 -15.58
N LEU A 183 -7.88 0.05 -15.18
CA LEU A 183 -7.49 -0.14 -13.78
C LEU A 183 -7.84 1.08 -12.94
N LYS A 184 -7.53 2.29 -13.43
CA LYS A 184 -7.93 3.54 -12.78
C LYS A 184 -9.43 3.63 -12.59
N THR A 185 -10.20 3.34 -13.62
CA THR A 185 -11.67 3.42 -13.57
C THR A 185 -12.26 2.39 -12.60
N ALA A 186 -11.69 1.19 -12.55
CA ALA A 186 -12.07 0.16 -11.59
C ALA A 186 -11.75 0.57 -10.15
N ALA A 187 -10.54 1.12 -9.92
CA ALA A 187 -10.10 1.59 -8.60
C ALA A 187 -10.95 2.75 -8.10
N LEU A 188 -11.26 3.72 -8.98
CA LEU A 188 -12.09 4.87 -8.64
C LEU A 188 -13.48 4.45 -8.17
N LYS A 189 -14.06 3.40 -8.75
CA LYS A 189 -15.36 2.88 -8.31
C LYS A 189 -15.33 2.31 -6.89
N LEU A 190 -14.21 1.71 -6.46
CA LEU A 190 -14.03 1.20 -5.10
C LEU A 190 -13.76 2.32 -4.08
N VAL A 191 -13.05 3.37 -4.49
CA VAL A 191 -12.72 4.50 -3.62
C VAL A 191 -13.93 5.38 -3.34
N VAL A 192 -14.88 5.46 -4.27
CA VAL A 192 -16.09 6.29 -4.17
C VAL A 192 -17.30 5.52 -3.59
N SER A 193 -17.23 4.18 -3.53
CA SER A 193 -18.28 3.31 -2.96
C SER A 193 -18.19 3.18 -1.45
#